data_AF-A0A9E3Q6P8-F1
#
_entry.id   AF-A0A9E3Q6P8-F1
#
_cell.length_a   1.000
_cell.length_b   1.000
_cell.length_c   1.000
_cell.angle_alpha   90.00
_cell.angle_beta   90.00
_cell.angle_gamma   90.00
#
_symmetry.space_group_name_H-M   'P 1'
#
loop_
_entity.id
_entity.type
_entity.pdbx_description
1 polymer ?
#
loop_
_entity_poly.entity_id
_entity_poly.type
_entity_poly.pdbx_seq_one_letter_code
_entity_poly.pdbx_strand_id
1 'polypeptide(L)'
;MRTLILVGILFGAVVPGRAAEPLDQAFQSALVAKEVRRDLNAAVRGYEAVIAQVDAQRAIAATAVFRLAECFRKLGRNDEAASQYRRVLRDFPAEATLVRLSRENLLALGVAPPTEGEIATTRSLRARS
;
A
#
# COMPACT_ATOMS: atom_id res chain seq x y z
N MET A 1 16.65 24.48 53.15
CA MET A 1 16.34 25.40 52.03
C MET A 1 16.77 24.69 50.75
N ARG A 2 15.80 24.14 49.97
CA ARG A 2 15.28 24.74 48.71
C ARG A 2 16.44 24.93 47.72
N THR A 3 16.60 24.14 46.65
CA THR A 3 15.63 23.90 45.58
C THR A 3 15.97 22.66 44.74
N LEU A 4 14.93 21.89 44.41
CA LEU A 4 14.82 21.02 43.24
C LEU A 4 15.06 21.84 41.96
N ILE A 5 15.86 21.32 41.02
CA ILE A 5 15.64 21.59 39.58
C ILE A 5 15.77 20.27 38.83
N LEU A 6 14.59 19.75 38.46
CA LEU A 6 14.37 18.89 37.31
C LEU A 6 14.89 19.60 36.04
N VAL A 7 15.81 18.99 35.31
CA VAL A 7 15.88 19.14 33.85
C VAL A 7 16.06 17.75 33.26
N GLY A 8 15.01 16.95 33.36
CA GLY A 8 14.78 15.85 32.44
C GLY A 8 14.28 16.43 31.13
N ILE A 9 15.18 16.96 30.30
CA ILE A 9 14.89 17.10 28.87
C ILE A 9 15.42 15.81 28.25
N LEU A 10 14.53 14.82 28.28
CA LEU A 10 14.56 13.68 27.39
C LEU A 10 14.74 14.28 25.98
N PHE A 11 15.95 14.16 25.44
CA PHE A 11 16.25 14.50 24.07
C PHE A 11 15.41 13.54 23.23
N GLY A 12 14.19 13.98 22.89
CA GLY A 12 13.31 13.25 22.01
C GLY A 12 14.10 13.05 20.73
N ALA A 13 14.54 11.83 20.48
CA ALA A 13 15.03 11.43 19.19
C ALA A 13 13.91 11.75 18.22
N VAL A 14 14.01 12.88 17.53
CA VAL A 14 13.35 13.07 16.25
C VAL A 14 13.93 11.96 15.41
N VAL A 15 13.20 10.86 15.32
CA VAL A 15 13.40 9.86 14.28
C VAL A 15 12.87 10.56 13.03
N PRO A 16 13.70 11.12 12.15
CA PRO A 16 13.19 11.49 10.84
C PRO A 16 12.65 10.18 10.26
N GLY A 17 11.35 10.14 9.99
CA GLY A 17 10.71 9.03 9.29
C GLY A 17 11.27 8.95 7.87
N ARG A 18 12.47 8.39 7.71
CA ARG A 18 13.09 8.10 6.44
C ARG A 18 12.52 6.78 5.92
N ALA A 19 11.31 6.84 5.38
CA ALA A 19 10.74 5.70 4.67
C ALA A 19 10.16 6.07 3.30
N ALA A 20 10.04 7.37 2.97
CA ALA A 20 9.54 7.82 1.66
C ALA A 20 10.61 8.44 0.74
N GLU A 21 11.81 8.75 1.24
CA GLU A 21 12.85 9.44 0.46
C GLU A 21 13.47 8.70 -0.76
N PRO A 22 13.43 7.36 -0.94
CA PRO A 22 14.13 6.75 -2.09
C PRO A 22 13.37 6.83 -3.43
N LEU A 23 12.02 6.84 -3.43
CA LEU A 23 11.25 6.73 -4.68
C LEU A 23 11.24 8.05 -5.47
N ASP A 24 10.95 9.16 -4.79
CA ASP A 24 10.96 10.49 -5.40
C ASP A 24 12.37 10.82 -5.90
N GLN A 25 13.40 10.49 -5.13
CA GLN A 25 14.79 10.70 -5.52
C GLN A 25 15.17 9.85 -6.76
N ALA A 26 14.76 8.59 -6.81
CA ALA A 26 15.00 7.73 -7.97
C ALA A 26 14.30 8.27 -9.23
N PHE A 27 13.06 8.75 -9.08
CA PHE A 27 12.32 9.39 -10.17
C PHE A 27 12.99 10.67 -10.67
N GLN A 28 13.41 11.56 -9.75
CA GLN A 28 14.12 12.79 -10.10
C GLN A 28 15.47 12.51 -10.79
N SER A 29 16.21 11.50 -10.31
CA SER A 29 17.48 11.09 -10.94
C SER A 29 17.28 10.61 -12.38
N ALA A 30 16.24 9.81 -12.63
CA ALA A 30 15.87 9.37 -13.97
C ALA A 30 15.48 10.55 -14.88
N LEU A 31 14.76 11.54 -14.34
CA LEU A 31 14.41 12.76 -15.07
C LEU A 31 15.64 13.58 -15.47
N VAL A 32 16.58 13.78 -14.55
CA VAL A 32 17.84 14.48 -14.83
C VAL A 32 18.67 13.72 -15.88
N ALA A 33 18.70 12.38 -15.81
CA ALA A 33 19.36 11.57 -16.83
C ALA A 33 18.80 11.85 -18.23
N LYS A 34 17.46 11.88 -18.34
CA LYS A 34 16.74 12.11 -19.60
C LYS A 34 16.94 13.53 -20.14
N GLU A 35 16.70 14.55 -19.31
CA GLU A 35 16.60 15.93 -19.77
C GLU A 35 17.94 16.67 -19.80
N VAL A 36 18.77 16.47 -18.77
CA VAL A 36 20.04 17.21 -18.61
C VAL A 36 21.19 16.45 -19.27
N ARG A 37 21.32 15.15 -18.95
CA ARG A 37 22.43 14.34 -19.46
C ARG A 37 22.18 13.77 -20.85
N ARG A 38 20.93 13.82 -21.35
CA ARG A 38 20.48 13.14 -22.58
C ARG A 38 20.84 11.64 -22.61
N ASP A 39 21.03 11.04 -21.43
CA ASP A 39 21.32 9.62 -21.26
C ASP A 39 20.00 8.87 -21.04
N LEU A 40 19.39 8.48 -22.16
CA LEU A 40 18.14 7.74 -22.16
C LEU A 40 18.30 6.34 -21.55
N ASN A 41 19.48 5.72 -21.66
CA ASN A 41 19.72 4.40 -21.08
C ASN A 41 19.72 4.45 -19.54
N ALA A 42 20.36 5.46 -18.95
CA ALA A 42 20.29 5.68 -17.51
C ALA A 42 18.88 6.06 -17.05
N ALA A 43 18.15 6.84 -17.83
CA ALA A 43 16.77 7.18 -17.53
C ALA A 43 15.85 5.96 -17.50
N VAL A 44 15.94 5.07 -18.51
CA VAL A 44 15.16 3.82 -18.57
C VAL A 44 15.40 2.98 -17.32
N ARG A 45 16.66 2.70 -16.97
CA ARG A 45 16.98 1.92 -15.75
C ARG A 45 16.42 2.57 -14.48
N GLY A 46 16.50 3.90 -14.38
CA GLY A 46 15.96 4.64 -13.24
C GLY A 46 14.44 4.53 -13.13
N TYR A 47 13.72 4.68 -14.24
CA TYR A 47 12.26 4.53 -14.26
C TYR A 47 11.82 3.08 -14.01
N GLU A 48 12.52 2.09 -14.55
CA GLU A 48 12.26 0.67 -14.26
C GLU A 48 12.41 0.35 -12.78
N ALA A 49 13.45 0.88 -12.12
CA ALA A 49 13.65 0.72 -10.69
C ALA A 49 12.50 1.34 -9.87
N VAL A 50 12.04 2.53 -10.26
CA VAL A 50 10.88 3.21 -9.63
C VAL A 50 9.63 2.33 -9.76
N ILE A 51 9.33 1.83 -10.95
CA ILE A 51 8.17 0.97 -11.20
C ILE A 51 8.25 -0.30 -10.36
N ALA A 52 9.39 -1.00 -10.38
CA ALA A 52 9.59 -2.22 -9.60
C ALA A 52 9.39 -2.00 -8.10
N GLN A 53 9.87 -0.87 -7.56
CA GLN A 53 9.68 -0.52 -6.16
C GLN A 53 8.21 -0.19 -5.83
N VAL A 54 7.49 0.49 -6.72
CA VAL A 54 6.05 0.75 -6.54
C VAL A 54 5.25 -0.56 -6.57
N ASP A 55 5.56 -1.46 -7.50
CA ASP A 55 4.88 -2.74 -7.62
C ASP A 55 5.13 -3.62 -6.37
N ALA A 56 6.36 -3.66 -5.88
CA ALA A 56 6.68 -4.35 -4.62
C ALA A 56 5.92 -3.75 -3.43
N GLN A 57 5.84 -2.42 -3.32
CA GLN A 57 5.06 -1.77 -2.26
C GLN A 57 3.55 -2.05 -2.39
N ARG A 58 3.04 -2.14 -3.62
CA ARG A 58 1.63 -2.50 -3.88
C ARG A 58 1.33 -3.93 -3.43
N ALA A 59 2.23 -4.89 -3.69
CA ALA A 59 2.10 -6.26 -3.23
C ALA A 59 2.12 -6.37 -1.70
N ILE A 60 3.01 -5.61 -1.04
CA ILE A 60 3.05 -5.51 0.42
C ILE A 60 1.75 -4.92 0.97
N ALA A 61 1.24 -3.86 0.36
CA ALA A 61 -0.02 -3.24 0.76
C ALA A 61 -1.22 -4.20 0.61
N ALA A 62 -1.28 -4.97 -0.48
CA ALA A 62 -2.30 -6.00 -0.68
C ALA A 62 -2.26 -7.06 0.42
N THR A 63 -1.04 -7.53 0.75
CA THR A 63 -0.81 -8.50 1.83
C THR A 63 -1.28 -7.92 3.17
N ALA A 64 -0.94 -6.67 3.48
CA ALA A 64 -1.35 -6.02 4.72
C ALA A 64 -2.88 -5.92 4.84
N VAL A 65 -3.58 -5.54 3.76
CA VAL A 65 -5.05 -5.46 3.74
C VAL A 65 -5.68 -6.85 3.96
N PHE A 66 -5.15 -7.88 3.30
CA PHE A 66 -5.62 -9.26 3.51
C PHE A 66 -5.42 -9.72 4.96
N ARG A 67 -4.22 -9.51 5.54
CA ARG A 67 -3.92 -9.86 6.94
C ARG A 67 -4.82 -9.12 7.92
N LEU A 68 -5.12 -7.84 7.65
CA LEU A 68 -6.07 -7.07 8.45
C LEU A 68 -7.47 -7.70 8.42
N ALA A 69 -7.94 -8.15 7.25
CA ALA A 69 -9.20 -8.86 7.11
C ALA A 69 -9.22 -10.15 7.93
N GLU A 70 -8.13 -10.92 7.92
CA GLU A 70 -8.00 -12.12 8.74
C GLU A 70 -8.05 -11.81 10.25
N CYS A 71 -7.41 -10.72 10.69
CA CYS A 71 -7.48 -10.27 12.08
C CYS A 71 -8.91 -9.91 12.48
N PHE A 72 -9.64 -9.14 11.66
CA PHE A 72 -11.04 -8.83 11.93
C PHE A 72 -11.90 -10.09 12.02
N ARG A 73 -11.73 -11.05 11.10
CA ARG A 73 -12.46 -12.32 11.13
C ARG A 73 -12.20 -13.10 12.43
N LYS A 74 -10.94 -13.19 12.86
CA LYS A 74 -10.57 -13.88 14.11
C LYS A 74 -11.12 -13.18 15.36
N LEU A 75 -11.36 -11.88 15.30
CA LEU A 75 -11.99 -11.08 16.36
C LEU A 75 -13.53 -11.14 16.32
N GLY A 76 -14.14 -11.87 15.37
CA GLY A 76 -15.59 -11.92 15.18
C GLY A 76 -16.17 -10.67 14.49
N ARG A 77 -15.32 -9.76 14.00
CA ARG A 77 -15.68 -8.51 13.33
C ARG A 77 -15.92 -8.75 11.84
N ASN A 78 -16.99 -9.49 11.54
CA ASN A 78 -17.21 -10.07 10.21
C ASN A 78 -17.46 -9.02 9.11
N ASP A 79 -18.19 -7.94 9.41
CA ASP A 79 -18.47 -6.88 8.43
C ASP A 79 -17.19 -6.14 8.00
N GLU A 80 -16.30 -5.91 8.96
CA GLU A 80 -15.03 -5.23 8.75
C GLU A 80 -14.04 -6.13 8.01
N ALA A 81 -14.04 -7.43 8.33
CA ALA A 81 -13.32 -8.44 7.58
C ALA A 81 -13.78 -8.48 6.11
N ALA A 82 -15.09 -8.57 5.88
CA ALA A 82 -15.67 -8.57 4.54
C ALA A 82 -15.34 -7.30 3.75
N SER A 83 -15.33 -6.14 4.42
CA SER A 83 -14.91 -4.86 3.82
C SER A 83 -13.46 -4.90 3.32
N GLN A 84 -12.53 -5.44 4.12
CA GLN A 84 -11.13 -5.54 3.73
C GLN A 84 -10.90 -6.61 2.64
N TYR A 85 -11.58 -7.76 2.67
CA TYR A 85 -11.51 -8.72 1.56
C TYR A 85 -12.00 -8.11 0.24
N ARG A 86 -13.13 -7.37 0.26
CA ARG A 86 -13.62 -6.62 -0.91
C ARG A 86 -12.60 -5.57 -1.40
N ARG A 87 -11.83 -4.96 -0.48
CA ARG A 87 -10.74 -4.06 -0.84
C ARG A 87 -9.63 -4.78 -1.61
N VAL A 88 -9.25 -5.99 -1.23
CA VAL A 88 -8.27 -6.80 -1.99
C VAL A 88 -8.73 -7.00 -3.43
N LEU A 89 -9.96 -7.47 -3.61
CA LEU A 89 -10.59 -7.70 -4.91
C LEU A 89 -10.59 -6.46 -5.82
N ARG A 90 -10.84 -5.28 -5.24
CA ARG A 90 -11.00 -4.04 -5.99
C ARG A 90 -9.69 -3.32 -6.27
N ASP A 91 -8.81 -3.21 -5.27
CA ASP A 91 -7.63 -2.35 -5.34
C ASP A 91 -6.38 -3.11 -5.79
N PHE A 92 -6.37 -4.45 -5.65
CA PHE A 92 -5.21 -5.31 -5.90
C PHE A 92 -5.54 -6.53 -6.78
N PRO A 93 -6.19 -6.36 -7.95
CA PRO A 93 -6.60 -7.50 -8.78
C PRO A 93 -5.42 -8.29 -9.38
N ALA A 94 -4.22 -7.67 -9.45
CA ALA A 94 -3.00 -8.33 -9.92
C ALA A 94 -2.50 -9.40 -8.93
N GLU A 95 -2.88 -9.31 -7.65
CA GLU A 95 -2.50 -10.27 -6.61
C GLU A 95 -3.44 -11.47 -6.61
N ALA A 96 -3.41 -12.26 -7.69
CA ALA A 96 -4.39 -13.31 -7.99
C ALA A 96 -4.62 -14.29 -6.82
N THR A 97 -3.56 -14.68 -6.12
CA THR A 97 -3.64 -15.54 -4.93
C THR A 97 -4.45 -14.88 -3.81
N LEU A 98 -4.17 -13.62 -3.48
CA LEU A 98 -4.89 -12.89 -2.44
C LEU A 98 -6.34 -12.61 -2.86
N VAL A 99 -6.59 -12.34 -4.14
CA VAL A 99 -7.94 -12.19 -4.69
C VAL A 99 -8.75 -13.47 -4.49
N ARG A 100 -8.21 -14.63 -4.87
CA ARG A 100 -8.87 -15.93 -4.71
C ARG A 100 -9.18 -16.22 -3.24
N LEU A 101 -8.18 -16.10 -2.36
CA LEU A 101 -8.35 -16.32 -0.92
C LEU A 101 -9.39 -15.35 -0.32
N SER A 102 -9.43 -14.11 -0.79
CA SER A 102 -10.42 -13.12 -0.34
C SER A 102 -11.84 -13.50 -0.74
N ARG A 103 -12.06 -14.05 -1.95
CA ARG A 103 -13.37 -14.59 -2.37
C ARG A 103 -13.80 -15.75 -1.48
N GLU A 104 -12.90 -16.70 -1.22
CA GLU A 104 -13.16 -17.85 -0.36
C GLU A 104 -13.56 -17.42 1.06
N ASN A 105 -12.84 -16.46 1.64
CA ASN A 105 -13.17 -15.94 2.96
C ASN A 105 -14.50 -15.17 2.99
N LEU A 106 -14.87 -14.45 1.92
CA LEU A 106 -16.18 -13.80 1.83
C LEU A 106 -17.31 -14.84 1.83
N LEU A 107 -17.18 -15.91 1.04
CA LEU A 107 -18.14 -17.02 1.02
C LEU A 107 -18.26 -17.69 2.40
N ALA A 108 -17.13 -17.92 3.09
CA ALA A 108 -17.12 -18.48 4.43
C ALA A 108 -17.80 -17.57 5.48
N LEU A 109 -17.85 -16.25 5.23
CA LEU A 109 -18.59 -15.28 6.04
C LEU A 109 -20.08 -15.16 5.64
N GLY A 110 -20.55 -15.93 4.66
CA GLY A 110 -21.91 -15.81 4.13
C GLY A 110 -22.12 -14.58 3.25
N VAL A 111 -21.04 -13.91 2.81
CA VAL A 111 -21.08 -12.72 1.97
C VAL A 111 -20.76 -13.13 0.54
N ALA A 112 -21.67 -12.84 -0.40
CA ALA A 112 -21.41 -13.08 -1.81
C ALA A 112 -20.24 -12.19 -2.29
N PRO A 113 -19.16 -12.76 -2.88
CA PRO A 113 -18.07 -11.96 -3.39
C PRO A 113 -18.55 -11.15 -4.61
N PRO A 114 -18.13 -9.89 -4.75
CA PRO A 114 -18.54 -9.07 -5.88
C PRO A 114 -18.11 -9.69 -7.19
N THR A 115 -18.99 -9.60 -8.19
CA THR A 115 -18.70 -10.10 -9.53
C THR A 115 -17.65 -9.21 -10.21
N GLU A 116 -16.95 -9.76 -11.22
CA GLU A 116 -15.95 -8.97 -11.95
C GLU A 116 -16.54 -7.70 -12.59
N GLY A 117 -17.80 -7.77 -13.05
CA GLY A 117 -18.53 -6.62 -13.58
C GLY A 117 -18.76 -5.52 -12.56
N GLU A 118 -19.09 -5.87 -11.30
CA GLU A 118 -19.28 -4.90 -10.22
C GLU A 118 -17.95 -4.22 -9.84
N ILE A 119 -16.87 -4.98 -9.78
CA ILE A 119 -15.53 -4.46 -9.46
C ILE A 119 -15.06 -3.48 -10.55
N ALA A 120 -15.25 -3.85 -11.82
CA ALA A 120 -14.89 -3.00 -12.96
C ALA A 120 -15.68 -1.69 -12.99
N THR A 121 -17.00 -1.77 -12.75
CA THR A 121 -17.89 -0.60 -12.70
C THR A 121 -17.46 0.37 -11.61
N THR A 122 -17.22 -0.13 -10.39
CA THR A 122 -16.79 0.68 -9.24
C THR A 122 -15.46 1.39 -9.49
N ARG A 123 -14.51 0.74 -10.17
CA ARG A 123 -13.22 1.35 -10.53
C ARG A 123 -13.39 2.45 -11.56
N SER A 124 -14.24 2.25 -12.56
CA SER A 124 -14.46 3.23 -13.63
C SER A 124 -15.11 4.53 -13.13
N LEU A 125 -16.02 4.43 -12.15
CA LEU A 125 -16.66 5.57 -11.49
C LEU A 125 -15.67 6.41 -10.70
N ARG A 126 -14.75 5.77 -9.96
CA ARG A 126 -13.75 6.47 -9.14
C ARG A 126 -12.65 7.14 -9.95
N ALA A 127 -12.35 6.63 -11.15
CA ALA A 127 -11.36 7.26 -12.04
C ALA A 127 -11.86 8.60 -12.64
N ARG A 128 -13.15 8.91 -12.49
CA ARG A 128 -13.79 10.11 -13.06
C ARG A 128 -14.12 11.20 -12.02
N SER A 129 -13.92 10.93 -10.73
CA SER A 129 -14.18 11.83 -9.60
C SER A 129 -12.89 12.40 -9.02
#